data_AF-I7FR46-F1
#
_entry.id   AF-I7FR46-F1
#
_cell.length_a   1.000
_cell.length_b   1.000
_cell.length_c   1.000
_cell.angle_alpha   90.00
_cell.angle_beta   90.00
_cell.angle_gamma   90.00
#
_symmetry.space_group_name_H-M   'P 1'
#
loop_
_entity.id
_entity.type
_entity.pdbx_description
1 polymer ?
#
loop_
_entity_poly.entity_id
_entity_poly.type
_entity_poly.pdbx_seq_one_letter_code
_entity_poly.pdbx_strand_id
1 'polypeptide(L)'
;MTVPGGVEVPVETDDIDHFGNRRLRTVGELIQNQIRVGMSRMERVVRERMITQDVEAITPQTLINIRPVVAAIKEFFGTSQLSQFMDQNNPLSGLTHKRRLLALGPGGLSRERAGLEVRDVHPSHYGRMCPIETPEGPNIGLIGS
;
A
#
# COMPACT_ATOMS: atom_id res chain seq x y z
N MET A 1 -16.89 -17.14 -22.41
CA MET A 1 -17.79 -17.92 -21.53
C MET A 1 -18.90 -17.00 -21.08
N THR A 2 -20.15 -17.43 -21.23
CA THR A 2 -21.34 -16.65 -20.82
C THR A 2 -21.86 -17.20 -19.50
N VAL A 3 -21.85 -16.38 -18.45
CA VAL A 3 -22.63 -16.66 -17.24
C VAL A 3 -24.10 -16.40 -17.56
N PRO A 4 -25.07 -17.20 -17.06
CA PRO A 4 -26.50 -16.94 -17.32
C PRO A 4 -26.88 -15.50 -16.93
N GLY A 5 -27.39 -14.73 -17.90
CA GLY A 5 -27.76 -13.31 -17.74
C GLY A 5 -26.59 -12.31 -17.78
N GLY A 6 -25.37 -12.76 -18.03
CA GLY A 6 -24.18 -11.92 -18.12
C GLY A 6 -23.79 -11.54 -19.55
N VAL A 7 -22.89 -10.56 -19.67
CA VAL A 7 -22.22 -10.23 -20.93
C VAL A 7 -21.20 -11.33 -21.26
N GLU A 8 -21.02 -11.64 -22.54
CA GLU A 8 -19.99 -12.56 -22.99
C GLU A 8 -18.59 -12.01 -22.70
N VAL A 9 -17.76 -12.80 -22.03
CA VAL A 9 -16.36 -12.47 -21.72
C VAL A 9 -15.40 -13.46 -22.39
N PRO A 10 -14.24 -13.01 -22.88
CA PRO A 10 -13.21 -13.88 -23.43
C PRO A 10 -12.70 -14.85 -22.36
N VAL A 11 -12.28 -16.05 -22.79
CA VAL A 11 -11.63 -17.04 -21.92
C VAL A 11 -10.18 -17.10 -22.32
N GLU A 12 -9.34 -16.45 -21.54
CA GLU A 12 -7.91 -16.38 -21.73
C GLU A 12 -7.22 -16.42 -20.36
N THR A 13 -5.91 -16.65 -20.37
CA THR A 13 -5.09 -16.62 -19.15
C THR A 13 -4.70 -15.18 -18.83
N ASP A 14 -4.77 -14.81 -17.56
CA ASP A 14 -4.35 -13.48 -17.11
C ASP A 14 -2.83 -13.35 -17.04
N ASP A 15 -2.33 -12.21 -17.52
CA ASP A 15 -0.96 -11.78 -17.28
C ASP A 15 -0.90 -10.92 -16.00
N ILE A 16 -0.16 -11.40 -15.00
CA ILE A 16 -0.03 -10.73 -13.70
C ILE A 16 0.85 -9.47 -13.74
N ASP A 17 1.72 -9.34 -14.74
CA ASP A 17 2.64 -8.20 -14.88
C ASP A 17 2.03 -7.05 -15.69
N HIS A 18 0.99 -7.34 -16.48
CA HIS A 18 0.23 -6.31 -17.18
C HIS A 18 -0.36 -5.28 -16.19
N PHE A 19 -0.14 -3.98 -16.44
CA PHE A 19 -0.60 -2.88 -15.57
C PHE A 19 -2.12 -2.78 -15.40
N GLY A 20 -2.91 -3.48 -16.22
CA GLY A 20 -4.34 -3.68 -15.96
C GLY A 20 -4.62 -4.52 -14.71
N ASN A 21 -3.72 -5.45 -14.40
CA ASN A 21 -3.81 -6.38 -13.27
C ASN A 21 -2.88 -5.98 -12.11
N ARG A 22 -1.87 -5.14 -12.39
CA ARG A 22 -0.91 -4.65 -11.40
C ARG A 22 -1.24 -3.22 -10.94
N ARG A 23 -1.90 -3.11 -9.79
CA ARG A 23 -2.39 -1.84 -9.24
C ARG A 23 -1.36 -1.12 -8.37
N LEU A 24 -1.21 0.19 -8.58
CA LEU A 24 -0.44 1.07 -7.71
C LEU A 24 -1.25 1.49 -6.47
N ARG A 25 -0.66 1.38 -5.28
CA ARG A 25 -1.22 1.93 -4.03
C ARG A 25 -0.52 3.25 -3.70
N THR A 26 -1.25 4.36 -3.73
CA THR A 26 -0.69 5.69 -3.46
C THR A 26 -0.64 5.98 -1.96
N VAL A 27 0.05 7.07 -1.58
CA VAL A 27 0.22 7.50 -0.19
C VAL A 27 -1.11 7.58 0.57
N GLY A 28 -2.16 8.11 -0.07
CA GLY A 28 -3.49 8.23 0.56
C GLY A 28 -4.08 6.89 0.95
N GLU A 29 -4.00 5.89 0.07
CA GLU A 29 -4.48 4.54 0.35
C GLU A 29 -3.66 3.85 1.45
N LEU A 30 -2.33 4.02 1.43
CA LEU A 30 -1.45 3.46 2.45
C LEU A 30 -1.81 4.00 3.84
N ILE A 31 -1.98 5.32 3.96
CA ILE A 31 -2.39 5.97 5.21
C ILE A 31 -3.80 5.54 5.61
N GLN A 32 -4.75 5.49 4.67
CA GLN A 32 -6.12 5.04 4.92
C GLN A 32 -6.15 3.62 5.50
N ASN A 33 -5.32 2.71 4.99
CA ASN A 33 -5.23 1.35 5.52
C ASN A 33 -4.72 1.33 6.96
N GLN A 34 -3.72 2.15 7.30
CA GLN A 34 -3.21 2.25 8.67
C GLN A 34 -4.24 2.85 9.64
N ILE A 35 -4.96 3.88 9.19
CA ILE A 35 -6.07 4.46 9.96
C ILE A 35 -7.16 3.40 10.17
N ARG A 36 -7.51 2.62 9.13
CA ARG A 36 -8.50 1.53 9.25
C ARG A 36 -8.09 0.50 10.30
N VAL A 37 -6.82 0.08 10.32
CA VAL A 37 -6.28 -0.83 11.35
C VAL A 37 -6.36 -0.19 12.74
N GLY A 38 -5.98 1.08 12.87
CA GLY A 38 -6.10 1.83 14.13
C GLY A 38 -7.54 1.95 14.62
N MET A 39 -8.48 2.22 13.72
CA MET A 39 -9.92 2.28 14.01
C MET A 39 -10.47 0.92 14.43
N SER A 40 -10.07 -0.17 13.80
CA SER A 40 -10.49 -1.53 14.19
C SER A 40 -10.03 -1.89 15.62
N ARG A 41 -8.80 -1.48 16.00
CA ARG A 41 -8.32 -1.61 17.39
C ARG A 41 -9.14 -0.78 18.36
N MET A 42 -9.48 0.46 17.99
CA MET A 42 -10.32 1.35 18.80
C MET A 42 -11.75 0.82 18.93
N GLU A 43 -12.34 0.29 17.85
CA GLU A 43 -13.67 -0.30 17.83
C GLU A 43 -13.78 -1.45 18.83
N ARG A 44 -12.75 -2.31 18.89
CA ARG A 44 -12.69 -3.38 19.89
C ARG A 44 -12.74 -2.83 21.32
N VAL A 45 -11.97 -1.79 21.62
CA VAL A 45 -11.97 -1.13 22.95
C VAL A 45 -13.32 -0.51 23.26
N VAL A 46 -13.99 0.09 22.27
CA VAL A 46 -15.34 0.63 22.43
C VAL A 46 -16.33 -0.48 22.76
N ARG A 47 -16.33 -1.60 22.02
CA ARG A 47 -17.21 -2.75 22.29
C ARG A 47 -16.98 -3.33 23.69
N GLU A 48 -15.73 -3.46 24.12
CA GLU A 48 -15.38 -3.93 25.47
C GLU A 48 -15.87 -2.97 26.57
N ARG A 49 -15.75 -1.64 26.36
CA ARG A 49 -16.26 -0.63 27.31
C ARG A 49 -17.79 -0.59 27.38
N MET A 50 -18.47 -0.79 26.26
CA MET A 50 -19.95 -0.81 26.23
C MET A 50 -20.56 -1.96 27.04
N ILE A 51 -19.83 -3.08 27.20
CA ILE A 51 -20.29 -4.23 28.00
C ILE A 51 -20.02 -4.02 29.49
N THR A 52 -18.96 -3.28 29.83
CA THR A 52 -18.46 -3.17 31.21
C THR A 52 -18.93 -1.91 31.95
N GLN A 53 -19.30 -0.86 31.22
CA GLN A 53 -19.76 0.41 31.80
C GLN A 53 -21.29 0.44 31.97
N ASP A 54 -21.74 1.17 32.98
CA ASP A 54 -23.17 1.39 33.25
C ASP A 54 -23.80 2.28 32.17
N VAL A 55 -25.00 1.89 31.73
CA VAL A 55 -25.69 2.45 30.55
C VAL A 55 -26.01 3.94 30.74
N GLU A 56 -26.32 4.38 31.95
CA GLU A 56 -26.66 5.78 32.23
C GLU A 56 -25.43 6.71 32.30
N ALA A 57 -24.23 6.16 32.48
CA ALA A 57 -22.98 6.93 32.58
C ALA A 57 -22.17 6.98 31.26
N ILE A 58 -22.64 6.33 30.19
CA ILE A 58 -21.92 6.27 28.92
C ILE A 58 -22.00 7.61 28.19
N THR A 59 -20.83 8.18 27.87
CA THR A 59 -20.71 9.31 26.96
C THR A 59 -19.72 8.97 25.83
N PRO A 60 -19.80 9.61 24.65
CA PRO A 60 -18.84 9.35 23.58
C PRO A 60 -17.38 9.56 23.98
N GLN A 61 -17.12 10.50 24.90
CA GLN A 61 -15.77 10.76 25.42
C GLN A 61 -15.22 9.62 26.28
N THR A 62 -16.07 8.92 27.04
CA THR A 62 -15.63 7.77 27.87
C THR A 62 -15.37 6.52 27.02
N LEU A 63 -16.04 6.39 25.89
CA LEU A 63 -15.86 5.27 24.96
C LEU A 63 -14.63 5.43 24.07
N ILE A 64 -14.41 6.63 23.53
CA ILE A 64 -13.38 6.87 22.51
C ILE A 64 -11.99 6.94 23.15
N ASN A 65 -11.11 6.04 22.73
CA ASN A 65 -9.68 6.09 23.04
C ASN A 65 -8.87 6.23 21.75
N ILE A 66 -8.29 7.41 21.53
CA ILE A 66 -7.53 7.72 20.30
C ILE A 66 -6.12 7.11 20.27
N ARG A 67 -5.60 6.61 21.39
CA ARG A 67 -4.21 6.12 21.48
C ARG A 67 -3.87 5.04 20.43
N PRO A 68 -4.72 4.04 20.14
CA PRO A 68 -4.43 3.03 19.12
C PRO A 68 -4.34 3.61 17.70
N VAL A 69 -5.13 4.63 17.40
CA VAL A 69 -5.12 5.30 16.09
C VAL A 69 -3.84 6.10 15.91
N VAL A 70 -3.48 6.92 16.91
CA VAL A 70 -2.24 7.71 16.88
C VAL A 70 -1.02 6.81 16.83
N ALA A 71 -1.01 5.71 17.59
CA ALA A 71 0.08 4.74 17.57
C ALA A 71 0.26 4.11 16.19
N ALA A 72 -0.81 3.70 15.51
CA ALA A 72 -0.74 3.11 14.17
C ALA A 72 -0.16 4.10 13.14
N ILE A 73 -0.56 5.38 13.20
CA ILE A 73 -0.01 6.42 12.32
C ILE A 73 1.47 6.66 12.61
N LYS A 74 1.84 6.76 13.88
CA LYS A 74 3.24 6.99 14.30
C LYS A 74 4.15 5.82 13.91
N GLU A 75 3.67 4.59 14.07
CA GLU A 75 4.36 3.38 13.65
C GLU A 75 4.61 3.39 12.13
N PHE A 76 3.58 3.71 11.33
CA PHE A 76 3.73 3.80 9.89
C PHE A 76 4.82 4.79 9.45
N PHE A 77 4.80 6.03 9.94
CA PHE A 77 5.82 7.00 9.55
C PHE A 77 7.21 6.73 10.16
N GLY A 78 7.26 6.05 11.31
CA GLY A 78 8.50 5.78 12.04
C GLY A 78 9.29 4.57 11.55
N THR A 79 8.63 3.48 11.18
CA THR A 79 9.29 2.18 10.91
C THR A 79 8.93 1.54 9.57
N SER A 80 7.97 2.10 8.82
CA SER A 80 7.58 1.52 7.54
C SER A 80 8.68 1.63 6.49
N GLN A 81 8.90 0.56 5.73
CA GLN A 81 9.78 0.55 4.55
C GLN A 81 9.37 1.58 3.47
N LEU A 82 8.09 1.98 3.46
CA LEU A 82 7.55 2.97 2.53
C LEU A 82 7.72 4.41 3.03
N SER A 83 8.03 4.60 4.31
CA SER A 83 8.36 5.91 4.90
C SER A 83 9.88 6.08 4.87
N GLN A 84 10.40 6.60 3.75
CA GLN A 84 11.83 6.72 3.51
C GLN A 84 12.34 8.14 3.82
N PHE A 85 13.59 8.24 4.26
CA PHE A 85 14.27 9.53 4.36
C PHE A 85 14.40 10.16 2.98
N MET A 86 13.98 11.42 2.85
CA MET A 86 14.00 12.10 1.57
C MET A 86 15.44 12.26 1.07
N ASP A 87 15.73 11.76 -0.13
CA ASP A 87 16.96 12.10 -0.86
C ASP A 87 16.94 13.59 -1.22
N GLN A 88 17.90 14.33 -0.68
CA GLN A 88 18.03 15.78 -0.81
C GLN A 88 19.39 16.21 -1.38
N ASN A 89 20.09 15.31 -2.09
CA ASN A 89 21.37 15.66 -2.71
C ASN A 89 21.24 16.80 -3.73
N ASN A 90 20.14 16.83 -4.48
CA ASN A 90 19.79 17.91 -5.41
C ASN A 90 18.26 17.92 -5.68
N PRO A 91 17.71 18.97 -6.31
CA PRO A 91 16.28 19.07 -6.57
C PRO A 91 15.72 17.94 -7.44
N LEU A 92 16.51 17.43 -8.40
CA LEU A 92 16.11 16.33 -9.27
C LEU A 92 15.99 15.01 -8.48
N SER A 93 16.97 14.70 -7.64
CA SER A 93 16.92 13.55 -6.72
C SER A 93 15.68 13.58 -5.83
N GLY A 94 15.32 14.76 -5.30
CA GLY A 94 14.12 14.94 -4.50
C GLY A 94 12.82 14.73 -5.29
N LEU A 95 12.78 15.12 -6.57
CA LEU A 95 11.64 14.90 -7.45
C LEU A 95 11.50 13.43 -7.84
N THR A 96 12.60 12.79 -8.27
CA THR A 96 12.67 11.35 -8.57
C THR A 96 12.22 10.52 -7.37
N HIS A 97 12.70 10.83 -6.17
CA HIS A 97 12.32 10.07 -4.98
C HIS A 97 10.81 10.14 -4.67
N LYS A 98 10.18 11.29 -4.89
CA LYS A 98 8.73 11.46 -4.69
C LYS A 98 7.88 10.74 -5.74
N ARG A 99 8.40 10.53 -6.94
CA ARG A 99 7.70 9.87 -8.06
C ARG A 99 7.98 8.36 -8.17
N ARG A 100 8.86 7.86 -7.32
CA ARG A 100 9.31 6.46 -7.31
C ARG A 100 8.16 5.47 -7.08
N LEU A 101 8.13 4.44 -7.89
CA LEU A 101 7.26 3.27 -7.80
C LEU A 101 8.04 2.11 -7.15
N LEU A 102 7.45 1.49 -6.12
CA LEU A 102 8.08 0.41 -5.36
C LEU A 102 7.21 -0.85 -5.45
N ALA A 103 7.78 -1.95 -5.95
CA ALA A 103 7.15 -3.27 -5.86
C ALA A 103 7.37 -3.95 -4.49
N LEU A 104 8.30 -3.41 -3.70
CA LEU A 104 8.70 -3.90 -2.40
C LEU A 104 7.88 -3.26 -1.27
N GLY A 105 7.59 -4.04 -0.24
CA GLY A 105 6.96 -3.55 0.99
C GLY A 105 5.81 -4.42 1.49
N PRO A 106 5.17 -4.04 2.61
CA PRO A 106 4.05 -4.79 3.17
C PRO A 106 2.88 -4.85 2.17
N GLY A 107 2.48 -6.07 1.80
CA GLY A 107 1.45 -6.32 0.79
C GLY A 107 1.94 -6.29 -0.66
N GLY A 108 3.24 -6.10 -0.88
CA GLY A 108 3.93 -6.30 -2.16
C GLY A 108 4.80 -7.55 -2.15
N LEU A 109 5.87 -7.52 -2.95
CA LEU A 109 6.82 -8.63 -3.06
C LEU A 109 7.94 -8.48 -2.03
N SER A 110 8.47 -9.61 -1.56
CA SER A 110 9.78 -9.61 -0.89
C SER A 110 10.88 -9.72 -1.94
N ARG A 111 12.05 -9.11 -1.67
CA ARG A 111 13.19 -9.11 -2.59
C ARG A 111 13.62 -10.53 -2.98
N GLU A 112 13.61 -11.45 -2.01
CA GLU A 112 14.05 -12.84 -2.19
C GLU A 112 13.06 -13.70 -2.98
N ARG A 113 11.77 -13.35 -2.97
CA ARG A 113 10.73 -14.08 -3.70
C ARG A 113 10.45 -13.48 -5.08
N ALA A 114 11.00 -12.31 -5.38
CA ALA A 114 10.83 -11.68 -6.68
C ALA A 114 11.75 -12.33 -7.71
N GLY A 115 11.14 -13.15 -8.58
CA GLY A 115 11.82 -13.79 -9.72
C GLY A 115 12.30 -12.80 -10.78
N LEU A 116 12.95 -13.31 -11.81
CA LEU A 116 13.47 -12.51 -12.92
C LEU A 116 12.35 -11.88 -13.75
N GLU A 117 11.27 -12.62 -14.03
CA GLU A 117 10.15 -12.17 -14.88
C GLU A 117 9.52 -10.87 -14.39
N VAL A 118 9.31 -10.73 -13.06
CA VAL A 118 8.69 -9.54 -12.45
C VAL A 118 9.61 -8.31 -12.48
N ARG A 119 10.91 -8.50 -12.75
CA ARG A 119 11.90 -7.43 -12.87
C ARG A 119 12.05 -6.93 -14.30
N ASP A 120 11.58 -7.70 -15.28
CA ASP A 120 11.69 -7.34 -16.69
C ASP A 120 10.69 -6.25 -17.07
N VAL A 121 10.93 -5.62 -18.21
CA VAL A 121 10.06 -4.55 -18.73
C VAL A 121 8.92 -5.18 -19.52
N HIS A 122 7.69 -4.96 -19.05
CA HIS A 122 6.49 -5.34 -19.77
C HIS A 122 6.04 -4.25 -20.77
N PRO A 123 5.53 -4.58 -21.97
CA PRO A 123 5.03 -3.59 -22.94
C PRO A 123 3.98 -2.63 -22.36
N SER A 124 3.20 -3.08 -21.38
CA SER A 124 2.19 -2.23 -20.71
C SER A 124 2.78 -1.10 -19.87
N HIS A 125 4.10 -1.09 -19.61
CA HIS A 125 4.80 -0.02 -18.91
C HIS A 125 4.92 1.25 -19.78
N TYR A 126 4.80 1.13 -21.10
CA TYR A 126 4.97 2.24 -22.03
C TYR A 126 4.08 3.44 -21.66
N GLY A 127 4.71 4.60 -21.47
CA GLY A 127 4.03 5.84 -21.08
C GLY A 127 3.53 5.90 -19.63
N ARG A 128 3.83 4.88 -18.80
CA ARG A 128 3.34 4.78 -17.41
C ARG A 128 4.47 4.60 -16.39
N MET A 129 5.47 3.77 -16.69
CA MET A 129 6.66 3.54 -15.87
C MET A 129 7.90 3.59 -16.77
N CYS A 130 8.94 4.26 -16.30
CA CYS A 130 10.18 4.41 -17.06
C CYS A 130 10.92 3.05 -17.17
N PRO A 131 11.23 2.57 -18.39
CA PRO A 131 11.97 1.30 -18.55
C PRO A 131 13.47 1.44 -18.30
N ILE A 132 13.97 2.66 -18.11
CA ILE A 132 15.40 2.97 -17.96
C ILE A 132 15.75 3.32 -16.51
N GLU A 133 14.92 4.12 -15.84
CA GLU A 133 15.21 4.64 -14.52
C GLU A 133 14.91 3.60 -13.43
N THR A 134 15.85 2.67 -13.24
CA THR A 134 15.87 1.67 -12.16
C THR A 134 17.27 1.59 -11.56
N PRO A 135 17.43 1.34 -10.25
CA PRO A 135 18.74 1.07 -9.67
C PRO A 135 19.38 -0.18 -10.29
N GLU A 136 20.66 -0.13 -10.63
CA GLU A 136 21.41 -1.25 -11.21
C GLU A 136 21.77 -2.36 -10.20
N GLY A 137 21.60 -2.08 -8.91
CA GLY A 137 21.91 -3.00 -7.82
C GLY A 137 20.89 -4.13 -7.63
N PRO A 138 20.83 -4.76 -6.44
CA PRO A 138 19.95 -5.90 -6.17
C PRO A 138 18.44 -5.59 -6.28
N ASN A 139 18.08 -4.31 -6.37
CA ASN A 139 16.70 -3.83 -6.52
C ASN A 139 16.32 -3.53 -7.98
N ILE A 140 17.14 -3.92 -8.97
CA ILE A 140 16.83 -3.74 -10.39
C ILE A 140 15.44 -4.31 -10.75
N GLY A 141 14.63 -3.51 -11.45
CA GLY A 141 13.26 -3.86 -11.86
C GLY A 141 12.20 -3.81 -10.75
N LEU A 142 12.62 -3.73 -9.47
CA LEU A 142 11.70 -3.67 -8.32
C LEU A 142 11.41 -2.24 -7.86
N ILE A 143 12.20 -1.29 -8.34
CA ILE A 143 12.10 0.14 -8.08
C ILE A 143 12.20 0.85 -9.42
N GLY A 144 11.22 1.66 -9.77
CA GLY A 144 11.29 2.53 -10.95
C GLY A 144 10.68 3.90 -10.70
N SER A 145 10.60 4.70 -11.75
CA SER A 145 10.03 6.06 -11.74
C SER A 145 8.97 6.25 -12.82
#